data_AF-A0A7J6VMR2-F1
#
_entry.id   AF-A0A7J6VMR2-F1
#
_cell.length_a   1.000
_cell.length_b   1.000
_cell.length_c   1.000
_cell.angle_alpha   90.00
_cell.angle_beta   90.00
_cell.angle_gamma   90.00
#
_symmetry.space_group_name_H-M   'P 1'
#
loop_
_entity.id
_entity.type
_entity.pdbx_description
1 polymer ?
#
loop_
_entity_poly.entity_id
_entity_poly.type
_entity_poly.pdbx_seq_one_letter_code
_entity_poly.pdbx_strand_id
1 'polypeptide(L)'
;NVKDGATTYNSATFVVAGDGFWARDITFENTAWPQNHQAVAITVASDLSVFYRCSFKGYQDTLFVHSLRQFYRDCYVYGTVDFIYGNAAAVLQNCNILVRRPMDHQGNMITAQGRDDPNENTGISTIKET
;
A
#
# COMPACT_ATOMS: atom_id res chain seq x y z
N ASN A 1 -5.62 9.89 9.91
CA ASN A 1 -4.39 9.25 10.43
C ASN A 1 -4.58 8.86 11.88
N VAL A 2 -3.68 8.03 12.42
CA VAL A 2 -3.83 7.48 13.78
C VAL A 2 -3.65 8.51 14.89
N LYS A 3 -2.72 9.45 14.74
CA LYS A 3 -2.47 10.49 15.76
C LYS A 3 -3.71 11.33 16.10
N ASP A 4 -4.59 11.55 15.12
CA ASP A 4 -5.81 12.35 15.31
C ASP A 4 -7.04 11.48 15.68
N GLY A 5 -6.81 10.23 16.10
CA GLY A 5 -7.84 9.35 16.67
C GLY A 5 -8.45 8.32 15.72
N ALA A 6 -7.99 8.24 14.47
CA ALA A 6 -8.41 7.14 13.58
C ALA A 6 -7.70 5.82 13.95
N THR A 7 -8.27 4.69 13.58
CA THR A 7 -7.48 3.46 13.45
C THR A 7 -6.69 3.51 12.14
N THR A 8 -5.66 2.67 11.98
CA THR A 8 -4.92 2.56 10.70
C THR A 8 -5.89 2.29 9.55
N TYR A 9 -6.78 1.32 9.70
CA TYR A 9 -7.79 0.99 8.68
C TYR A 9 -8.72 2.17 8.37
N ASN A 10 -9.24 2.86 9.40
CA ASN A 10 -10.14 4.00 9.23
C ASN A 10 -9.42 5.28 8.78
N SER A 11 -8.09 5.26 8.63
CA SER A 11 -7.33 6.39 8.10
C SER A 11 -7.28 6.44 6.58
N ALA A 12 -7.78 5.40 5.90
CA ALA A 12 -7.74 5.25 4.45
C ALA A 12 -8.53 6.37 3.74
N THR A 13 -7.90 7.01 2.76
CA THR A 13 -8.59 7.98 1.87
C THR A 13 -9.57 7.27 0.93
N PHE A 14 -9.24 6.04 0.53
CA PHE A 14 -10.09 5.21 -0.32
C PHE A 14 -10.05 3.75 0.13
N VAL A 15 -11.20 3.08 0.12
CA VAL A 15 -11.31 1.66 0.49
C VAL A 15 -11.95 0.88 -0.64
N VAL A 16 -11.26 -0.16 -1.10
CA VAL A 16 -11.73 -1.10 -2.11
C VAL A 16 -12.08 -2.42 -1.43
N ALA A 17 -13.36 -2.79 -1.46
CA ALA A 17 -13.85 -4.04 -0.86
C ALA A 17 -14.68 -4.92 -1.82
N GLY A 18 -15.06 -4.41 -3.00
CA GLY A 18 -15.78 -5.18 -4.01
C GLY A 18 -14.81 -5.92 -4.94
N ASP A 19 -15.05 -7.20 -5.19
CA ASP A 19 -14.19 -8.04 -6.05
C ASP A 19 -14.16 -7.55 -7.51
N GLY A 20 -13.03 -7.80 -8.18
CA GLY A 20 -12.81 -7.41 -9.58
C GLY A 20 -12.65 -5.90 -9.78
N PHE A 21 -12.40 -5.13 -8.72
CA PHE A 21 -12.14 -3.71 -8.83
C PHE A 21 -10.91 -3.45 -9.70
N TRP A 22 -11.02 -2.47 -10.60
CA TRP A 22 -9.87 -2.02 -11.36
C TRP A 22 -9.83 -0.51 -11.49
N ALA A 23 -8.61 0.03 -11.52
CA ALA A 23 -8.36 1.46 -11.70
C ALA A 23 -7.17 1.69 -12.64
N ARG A 24 -7.20 2.83 -13.34
CA ARG A 24 -6.10 3.27 -14.19
C ARG A 24 -5.93 4.78 -14.21
N ASP A 25 -4.70 5.23 -14.45
CA ASP A 25 -4.36 6.63 -14.70
C ASP A 25 -4.87 7.60 -13.60
N ILE A 26 -4.86 7.16 -12.34
CA ILE A 26 -5.38 7.91 -11.18
C ILE A 26 -4.40 7.88 -10.00
N THR A 27 -4.45 8.92 -9.14
CA THR A 27 -3.70 9.00 -7.89
C THR A 27 -4.61 8.82 -6.68
N PHE A 28 -4.22 7.94 -5.76
CA PHE A 28 -4.75 7.86 -4.40
C PHE A 28 -3.72 8.44 -3.44
N GLU A 29 -4.11 9.43 -2.63
CA GLU A 29 -3.16 10.18 -1.80
C GLU A 29 -3.73 10.49 -0.42
N ASN A 30 -2.92 10.23 0.62
CA ASN A 30 -3.15 10.74 1.96
C ASN A 30 -2.10 11.82 2.26
N THR A 31 -2.56 13.04 2.55
CA THR A 31 -1.68 14.21 2.75
C THR A 31 -1.27 14.42 4.20
N ALA A 32 -1.57 13.49 5.11
CA ALA A 32 -1.06 13.56 6.47
C ALA A 32 0.47 13.45 6.47
N TRP A 33 1.13 14.39 7.13
CA TRP A 33 2.60 14.45 7.21
C TRP A 33 3.18 13.33 8.09
N PRO A 34 4.48 13.00 8.00
CA PRO A 34 5.09 11.94 8.81
C PRO A 34 4.83 12.01 10.32
N GLN A 35 4.68 13.22 10.87
CA GLN A 35 4.44 13.44 12.30
C GLN A 35 3.07 12.92 12.77
N ASN A 36 2.19 12.58 11.82
CA ASN A 36 0.84 12.09 12.05
C ASN A 36 0.76 10.55 12.09
N HIS A 37 1.91 9.88 11.98
CA HIS A 37 2.06 8.42 11.98
C HIS A 37 1.23 7.75 10.88
N GLN A 38 0.63 6.59 11.15
CA GLN A 38 -0.08 5.80 10.13
C GLN A 38 -1.18 6.59 9.44
N ALA A 39 -1.12 6.65 8.11
CA ALA A 39 -2.05 7.39 7.28
C ALA A 39 -2.20 6.76 5.89
N VAL A 40 -3.24 5.94 5.74
CA VAL A 40 -3.43 5.10 4.56
C VAL A 40 -3.96 5.92 3.37
N ALA A 41 -3.33 5.81 2.21
CA ALA A 41 -3.85 6.38 0.97
C ALA A 41 -4.95 5.50 0.39
N ILE A 42 -4.74 4.19 0.37
CA ILE A 42 -5.74 3.22 -0.05
C ILE A 42 -5.63 1.91 0.73
N THR A 43 -6.79 1.36 1.08
CA THR A 43 -6.93 -0.02 1.55
C THR A 43 -7.56 -0.87 0.47
N VAL A 44 -6.94 -2.00 0.14
CA VAL A 44 -7.43 -2.94 -0.87
C VAL A 44 -7.69 -4.29 -0.22
N ALA A 45 -8.97 -4.67 -0.18
CA ALA A 45 -9.49 -5.96 0.28
C ALA A 45 -10.45 -6.50 -0.81
N SER A 46 -9.93 -6.68 -2.03
CA SER A 46 -10.71 -7.08 -3.21
C SER A 46 -9.95 -8.14 -4.00
N ASP A 47 -10.63 -9.25 -4.26
CA ASP A 47 -10.05 -10.34 -5.03
C ASP A 47 -10.04 -10.02 -6.53
N LEU A 48 -8.99 -10.48 -7.22
CA LEU A 48 -8.77 -10.22 -8.65
C LEU A 48 -8.75 -8.72 -8.99
N SER A 49 -8.27 -7.89 -8.07
CA SER A 49 -8.17 -6.44 -8.28
C SER A 49 -6.94 -6.04 -9.11
N VAL A 50 -7.09 -5.01 -9.95
CA VAL A 50 -6.05 -4.54 -10.86
C VAL A 50 -5.84 -3.03 -10.78
N PHE A 51 -4.60 -2.60 -10.63
CA PHE A 51 -4.21 -1.19 -10.72
C PHE A 51 -3.17 -1.00 -11.81
N TYR A 52 -3.45 -0.12 -12.77
CA TYR A 52 -2.59 0.08 -13.93
C TYR A 52 -2.23 1.56 -14.14
N ARG A 53 -0.94 1.90 -14.08
CA ARG A 53 -0.47 3.31 -14.12
C ARG A 53 -1.12 4.20 -13.07
N CYS A 54 -1.39 3.64 -11.90
CA CYS A 54 -1.88 4.38 -10.75
C CYS A 54 -0.70 4.92 -9.92
N SER A 55 -0.97 5.95 -9.11
CA SER A 55 -0.03 6.43 -8.10
C SER A 55 -0.63 6.31 -6.71
N PHE A 56 0.16 5.85 -5.75
CA PHE A 56 -0.21 5.73 -4.34
C PHE A 56 0.76 6.58 -3.52
N LYS A 57 0.26 7.63 -2.87
CA LYS A 57 1.08 8.66 -2.23
C LYS A 57 0.75 8.81 -0.75
N GLY A 58 1.78 8.74 0.07
CA GLY A 58 1.68 8.94 1.51
C GLY A 58 3.06 8.99 2.15
N TYR A 59 3.09 8.72 3.45
CA TYR A 59 4.30 8.57 4.25
C TYR A 59 4.31 7.20 4.93
N GLN A 60 3.81 7.11 6.15
CA GLN A 60 3.66 5.84 6.86
C GLN A 60 2.36 5.14 6.46
N ASP A 61 2.44 3.84 6.15
CA ASP A 61 1.30 2.97 5.81
C ASP A 61 0.55 3.38 4.51
N THR A 62 1.24 3.83 3.47
CA THR A 62 0.61 4.37 2.24
C THR A 62 -0.37 3.39 1.55
N LEU A 63 0.09 2.19 1.17
CA LEU A 63 -0.66 1.20 0.42
C LEU A 63 -0.93 -0.02 1.30
N PHE A 64 -2.17 -0.16 1.77
CA PHE A 64 -2.59 -1.31 2.56
C PHE A 64 -3.14 -2.40 1.64
N VAL A 65 -2.27 -3.34 1.27
CA VAL A 65 -2.62 -4.59 0.58
C VAL A 65 -3.23 -5.58 1.58
N HIS A 66 -4.43 -5.26 2.07
CA HIS A 66 -5.05 -5.90 3.23
C HIS A 66 -5.20 -7.42 3.06
N SER A 67 -5.90 -7.87 1.99
CA SER A 67 -6.20 -9.29 1.77
C SER A 67 -6.51 -9.62 0.31
N LEU A 68 -6.58 -10.92 -0.01
CA LEU A 68 -6.98 -11.47 -1.32
C LEU A 68 -5.94 -11.23 -2.44
N ARG A 69 -6.27 -11.55 -3.70
CA ARG A 69 -5.33 -11.51 -4.83
C ARG A 69 -5.37 -10.16 -5.54
N GLN A 70 -4.22 -9.53 -5.70
CA GLN A 70 -4.11 -8.15 -6.19
C GLN A 70 -2.96 -8.00 -7.18
N PHE A 71 -3.16 -7.22 -8.25
CA PHE A 71 -2.14 -6.97 -9.26
C PHE A 71 -1.94 -5.47 -9.51
N TYR A 72 -0.69 -5.03 -9.41
CA TYR A 72 -0.29 -3.64 -9.63
C TYR A 72 0.73 -3.61 -10.76
N ARG A 73 0.46 -2.85 -11.82
CA ARG A 73 1.33 -2.76 -13.00
C ARG A 73 1.63 -1.32 -13.37
N ASP A 74 2.91 -1.04 -13.68
CA ASP A 74 3.40 0.27 -14.11
C ASP A 74 2.99 1.42 -13.15
N CYS A 75 2.83 1.09 -11.86
CA CYS A 75 2.37 2.04 -10.84
C CYS A 75 3.54 2.74 -10.17
N TYR A 76 3.23 3.84 -9.48
CA TYR A 76 4.15 4.55 -8.60
C TYR A 76 3.68 4.40 -7.15
N VAL A 77 4.55 3.98 -6.25
CA VAL A 77 4.24 3.90 -4.81
C VAL A 77 5.25 4.74 -4.04
N TYR A 78 4.76 5.67 -3.22
CA TYR A 78 5.59 6.56 -2.42
C TYR A 78 5.34 6.39 -0.93
N GLY A 79 6.39 6.38 -0.12
CA GLY A 79 6.25 6.43 1.33
C GLY A 79 7.56 6.36 2.11
N THR A 80 7.46 6.17 3.42
CA THR A 80 8.59 6.14 4.35
C THR A 80 8.64 4.83 5.12
N VAL A 81 7.77 4.66 6.12
CA VAL A 81 7.69 3.50 7.01
C VAL A 81 6.56 2.60 6.52
N ASP A 82 6.82 1.31 6.36
CA ASP A 82 5.86 0.25 6.06
C ASP A 82 4.86 0.60 4.95
N PHE A 83 5.32 1.30 3.91
CA PHE A 83 4.40 1.98 2.99
C PHE A 83 3.75 1.06 1.94
N ILE A 84 4.14 -0.22 1.90
CA ILE A 84 3.42 -1.31 1.24
C ILE A 84 3.26 -2.43 2.26
N TYR A 85 2.08 -2.61 2.83
CA TYR A 85 1.93 -3.53 3.98
C TYR A 85 0.61 -4.29 3.93
N GLY A 86 0.54 -5.39 4.67
CA GLY A 86 -0.64 -6.24 4.79
C GLY A 86 -0.38 -7.70 4.46
N ASN A 87 -1.45 -8.46 4.23
CA ASN A 87 -1.42 -9.91 4.06
C ASN A 87 -2.15 -10.37 2.78
N ALA A 88 -2.16 -9.56 1.73
CA ALA A 88 -2.63 -9.98 0.41
C ALA A 88 -1.64 -10.94 -0.29
N ALA A 89 -2.12 -11.62 -1.33
CA ALA A 89 -1.28 -12.16 -2.40
C ALA A 89 -1.14 -11.08 -3.48
N ALA A 90 -0.12 -10.22 -3.34
CA ALA A 90 0.04 -9.01 -4.16
C ALA A 90 1.28 -9.10 -5.04
N VAL A 91 1.13 -8.80 -6.33
CA VAL A 91 2.24 -8.67 -7.27
C VAL A 91 2.31 -7.23 -7.78
N LEU A 92 3.47 -6.60 -7.58
CA LEU A 92 3.82 -5.29 -8.11
C LEU A 92 4.81 -5.49 -9.26
N GLN A 93 4.30 -5.45 -10.49
CA GLN A 93 5.08 -5.64 -11.70
C GLN A 93 5.44 -4.29 -12.33
N ASN A 94 6.73 -4.11 -12.62
CA ASN A 94 7.27 -2.91 -13.27
C ASN A 94 6.84 -1.60 -12.59
N CYS A 95 6.65 -1.65 -11.27
CA CYS A 95 6.27 -0.49 -10.48
C CYS A 95 7.51 0.30 -10.04
N ASN A 96 7.38 1.62 -9.98
CA ASN A 96 8.38 2.50 -9.39
C ASN A 96 8.07 2.65 -7.89
N ILE A 97 8.90 2.04 -7.05
CA ILE A 97 8.79 2.14 -5.59
C ILE A 97 9.77 3.22 -5.11
N LEU A 98 9.22 4.33 -4.64
CA LEU A 98 9.95 5.58 -4.42
C LEU A 98 9.91 5.99 -2.95
N VAL A 99 11.02 5.74 -2.25
CA VAL A 99 11.20 6.08 -0.84
C VAL A 99 11.30 7.60 -0.66
N ARG A 100 10.59 8.14 0.33
CA ARG A 100 10.63 9.56 0.74
C ARG A 100 11.56 9.77 1.94
N ARG A 101 11.88 11.03 2.25
CA ARG A 101 12.63 11.37 3.47
C ARG A 101 11.75 11.09 4.70
N PRO A 102 12.21 10.25 5.66
CA PRO A 102 11.49 9.99 6.90
C PRO A 102 11.71 11.13 7.91
N MET A 103 11.10 11.03 9.09
CA MET A 103 11.45 11.90 10.21
C MET A 103 12.84 11.56 10.75
N ASP A 104 13.41 12.48 11.54
CA ASP A 104 14.66 12.21 12.24
C ASP A 104 14.53 10.97 13.13
N HIS A 105 15.55 10.12 13.12
CA HIS A 105 15.60 8.84 13.84
C HIS A 105 14.60 7.76 13.39
N GLN A 106 13.94 7.93 12.24
CA GLN A 106 13.16 6.87 11.60
C GLN A 106 13.92 6.22 10.44
N GLY A 107 13.78 4.91 10.30
CA GLY A 107 14.19 4.16 9.11
C GLY A 107 13.08 4.10 8.07
N ASN A 108 13.43 3.87 6.81
CA ASN A 108 12.45 3.56 5.77
C ASN A 108 12.32 2.06 5.56
N MET A 109 11.08 1.59 5.50
CA MET A 109 10.74 0.19 5.31
C MET A 109 9.78 0.14 4.13
N ILE A 110 10.19 -0.53 3.05
CA ILE A 110 9.35 -0.62 1.85
C ILE A 110 8.14 -1.50 2.11
N THR A 111 8.38 -2.67 2.71
CA THR A 111 7.35 -3.67 2.96
C THR A 111 7.25 -4.06 4.42
N ALA A 112 6.03 -4.21 4.92
CA ALA A 112 5.72 -4.93 6.16
C ALA A 112 4.67 -6.02 5.85
N GLN A 113 5.17 -7.18 5.43
CA GLN A 113 4.35 -8.34 5.08
C GLN A 113 3.88 -9.02 6.38
N GLY A 114 2.57 -9.23 6.52
CA GLY A 114 1.95 -9.71 7.76
C GLY A 114 1.37 -11.12 7.66
N ARG A 115 2.10 -12.07 7.07
CA ARG A 115 1.68 -13.48 7.07
C ARG A 115 2.01 -14.08 8.44
N ASP A 116 0.99 -14.53 9.15
CA ASP A 116 1.12 -15.07 10.50
C ASP A 116 0.97 -16.59 10.57
N ASP A 117 0.43 -17.24 9.51
CA ASP A 117 0.33 -18.70 9.41
C ASP A 117 1.07 -19.21 8.15
N PRO A 118 1.95 -20.23 8.26
CA PRO A 118 2.68 -20.78 7.12
C PRO A 118 1.80 -21.40 6.03
N ASN A 119 0.53 -21.72 6.33
CA ASN A 119 -0.45 -22.27 5.39
C ASN A 119 -1.16 -21.19 4.57
N GLU A 120 -1.00 -19.90 4.90
CA GLU A 120 -1.49 -18.80 4.09
C GLU A 120 -0.67 -18.68 2.79
N ASN A 121 -1.37 -18.57 1.67
CA ASN A 121 -0.80 -18.42 0.33
C ASN A 121 -0.59 -16.95 -0.05
N THR A 122 -0.22 -16.14 0.93
CA THR A 122 -0.10 -14.68 0.84
C THR A 122 1.36 -14.25 0.74
N GLY A 123 1.58 -13.01 0.30
CA GLY A 123 2.90 -12.45 0.12
C GLY A 123 2.91 -11.24 -0.80
N ILE A 124 3.93 -10.40 -0.63
CA ILE A 124 4.18 -9.25 -1.50
C ILE A 124 5.35 -9.61 -2.42
N SER A 125 5.12 -9.61 -3.73
CA SER A 125 6.13 -9.87 -4.74
C SER A 125 6.36 -8.64 -5.61
N THR A 126 7.61 -8.22 -5.74
CA THR A 126 8.01 -7.14 -6.64
C THR A 126 8.83 -7.72 -7.78
N ILE A 127 8.40 -7.51 -9.03
CA ILE A 127 9.07 -8.05 -10.21
C ILE A 127 9.27 -6.97 -11.27
N LYS A 128 10.36 -7.06 -12.02
CA LYS A 128 10.69 -6.15 -13.12
C LYS A 128 10.92 -6.98 -14.38
N GLU A 129 10.32 -6.57 -15.49
CA GLU A 129 10.59 -7.19 -16.79
C GLU A 129 11.91 -6.60 -17.31
N THR A 130 12.82 -7.48 -17.75
CA THR A 130 14.13 -7.16 -18.33
C THR A 130 14.04 -6.83 -19.80
#